data_AF-A0A5F2DCC6-F1
#
_entry.id   AF-A0A5F2DCC6-F1
#
_cell.length_a   1.000
_cell.length_b   1.000
_cell.length_c   1.000
_cell.angle_alpha   90.00
_cell.angle_beta   90.00
_cell.angle_gamma   90.00
#
_symmetry.space_group_name_H-M   'P 1'
#
loop_
_entity.id
_entity.type
_entity.pdbx_description
1 polymer ?
#
loop_
_entity_poly.entity_id
_entity_poly.type
_entity_poly.pdbx_seq_one_letter_code
_entity_poly.pdbx_strand_id
1 'polypeptide(L)'
;MDYVESLLEEYFDVSKQLENKTIVIGETENYLESLLAIEEEICWEFNVPPTRKFRDLFRLIPNGITKENYVTTSVQTLSREKARYFYRPSEFDFDLFKAA
;
A
#
# COMPACT_ATOMS: atom_id res chain seq x y z
N MET A 1 -8.71 0.03 -16.19
CA MET A 1 -8.00 -0.54 -15.06
C MET A 1 -6.81 0.36 -14.85
N ASP A 2 -6.81 1.08 -13.74
CA ASP A 2 -5.72 2.00 -13.42
C ASP A 2 -4.46 1.18 -13.10
N TYR A 3 -3.27 1.70 -13.42
CA TYR A 3 -2.01 0.97 -13.22
C TYR A 3 -1.84 0.46 -11.78
N VAL A 4 -2.26 1.28 -10.81
CA VAL A 4 -2.30 0.94 -9.39
C VAL A 4 -3.21 -0.25 -9.06
N GLU A 5 -4.36 -0.37 -9.72
CA GLU A 5 -5.27 -1.49 -9.50
C GLU A 5 -4.60 -2.79 -9.94
N SER A 6 -3.92 -2.79 -11.09
CA SER A 6 -3.14 -3.93 -11.57
C SER A 6 -2.03 -4.33 -10.59
N LEU A 7 -1.29 -3.37 -10.03
CA LEU A 7 -0.25 -3.63 -9.02
C LEU A 7 -0.83 -4.25 -7.76
N LEU A 8 -2.00 -3.79 -7.31
CA LEU A 8 -2.69 -4.37 -6.16
C LEU A 8 -3.18 -5.80 -6.45
N GLU A 9 -3.72 -6.05 -7.64
CA GLU A 9 -4.11 -7.39 -8.06
C GLU A 9 -2.93 -8.37 -8.06
N GLU A 10 -1.78 -7.93 -8.61
CA GLU A 10 -0.54 -8.71 -8.62
C GLU A 10 -0.04 -8.97 -7.21
N TYR A 11 -0.02 -7.94 -6.36
CA TYR A 11 0.36 -8.06 -4.95
C TYR A 11 -0.49 -9.10 -4.22
N PHE A 12 -1.81 -9.09 -4.46
CA PHE A 12 -2.73 -10.04 -3.85
C PHE A 12 -2.43 -11.48 -4.28
N ASP A 13 -2.21 -11.69 -5.58
CA ASP A 13 -1.92 -13.01 -6.12
C ASP A 13 -0.60 -13.57 -5.57
N VAL A 14 0.46 -12.77 -5.59
CA VAL A 14 1.77 -13.17 -5.06
C VAL A 14 1.69 -13.44 -3.55
N SER A 15 0.96 -12.60 -2.80
CA SER A 15 0.75 -12.80 -1.36
C SER A 15 -0.01 -14.10 -1.05
N LYS A 16 -1.03 -14.44 -1.85
CA LYS A 16 -1.79 -15.68 -1.69
C LYS A 16 -0.97 -16.92 -2.08
N GLN A 17 -0.12 -16.81 -3.09
CA GLN A 17 0.84 -17.88 -3.45
C GLN A 17 1.83 -18.14 -2.29
N LEU A 18 2.29 -17.06 -1.64
CA LEU A 18 3.16 -17.13 -0.45
C LEU A 18 2.46 -17.78 0.75
N GLU A 19 1.21 -17.40 1.04
CA GLU A 19 0.43 -17.97 2.14
C GLU A 19 0.09 -19.46 1.93
N ASN A 20 -0.25 -19.86 0.71
CA ASN A 20 -0.68 -21.22 0.40
C ASN A 20 0.47 -22.25 0.39
N LYS A 21 1.70 -21.83 0.74
CA LYS A 21 2.88 -22.71 0.96
C LYS A 21 3.02 -23.83 -0.07
N THR A 22 2.93 -23.47 -1.35
CA THR A 22 3.48 -24.30 -2.43
C THR A 22 4.85 -23.74 -2.81
N ILE A 23 5.68 -23.40 -1.83
CA ILE A 23 6.97 -22.75 -2.08
C ILE A 23 8.08 -23.69 -1.69
N VAL A 24 8.83 -24.12 -2.71
CA VAL A 24 10.12 -24.78 -2.54
C VAL A 24 11.03 -23.79 -1.81
N ILE A 25 11.75 -24.24 -0.78
CA ILE A 25 12.51 -23.41 0.18
C ILE A 25 13.43 -22.35 -0.49
N GLY A 26 13.84 -22.54 -1.75
CA GLY A 26 14.63 -21.57 -2.54
C GLY A 26 13.86 -20.50 -3.33
N GLU A 27 12.55 -20.62 -3.54
CA GLU A 27 11.77 -19.61 -4.29
C GLU A 27 11.21 -18.51 -3.39
N THR A 28 11.15 -18.74 -2.08
CA THR A 28 10.60 -17.80 -1.08
C THR A 28 11.26 -16.42 -1.15
N GLU A 29 12.57 -16.38 -1.36
CA GLU A 29 13.35 -15.13 -1.42
C GLU A 29 12.94 -14.29 -2.64
N ASN A 30 12.76 -14.92 -3.81
CA ASN A 30 12.30 -14.25 -5.02
C ASN A 30 10.89 -13.65 -4.87
N TYR A 31 9.98 -14.36 -4.19
CA TYR A 31 8.64 -13.84 -3.92
C TYR A 31 8.65 -12.65 -2.98
N LEU A 32 9.50 -12.67 -1.94
CA LEU A 32 9.64 -11.56 -1.01
C LEU A 32 10.22 -10.32 -1.71
N GLU A 33 11.25 -10.49 -2.56
CA GLU A 33 11.79 -9.40 -3.37
C GLU A 33 10.73 -8.83 -4.33
N SER A 34 9.96 -9.70 -4.97
CA SER A 34 8.88 -9.29 -5.88
C SER A 34 7.80 -8.49 -5.14
N LEU A 35 7.36 -8.94 -3.96
CA LEU A 35 6.41 -8.20 -3.13
C LEU A 35 6.94 -6.84 -2.70
N LEU A 36 8.22 -6.75 -2.34
CA LEU A 36 8.85 -5.48 -1.96
C LEU A 36 8.93 -4.50 -3.15
N ALA A 37 9.22 -5.00 -4.36
CA ALA A 37 9.22 -4.19 -5.57
C ALA A 37 7.82 -3.64 -5.88
N ILE A 38 6.80 -4.51 -5.84
CA ILE A 38 5.39 -4.10 -6.06
C ILE A 38 4.95 -3.06 -5.00
N GLU A 39 5.34 -3.26 -3.74
CA GLU A 39 5.04 -2.30 -2.67
C GLU A 39 5.66 -0.92 -2.92
N GLU A 40 6.88 -0.88 -3.44
CA GLU A 40 7.57 0.36 -3.78
C GLU A 40 6.88 1.08 -4.93
N GLU A 41 6.50 0.36 -5.98
CA GLU A 41 5.75 0.91 -7.10
C GLU A 41 4.38 1.47 -6.69
N ILE A 42 3.62 0.73 -5.87
CA ILE A 42 2.34 1.21 -5.33
C ILE A 42 2.53 2.54 -4.58
N CYS A 43 3.56 2.61 -3.71
CA CYS A 43 3.82 3.85 -2.97
C CYS A 43 4.20 5.01 -3.90
N TRP A 44 4.97 4.73 -4.95
CA TRP A 44 5.39 5.73 -5.93
C TRP A 44 4.20 6.31 -6.69
N GLU A 45 3.29 5.46 -7.16
CA GLU A 45 2.06 5.89 -7.84
C GLU A 45 1.15 6.74 -6.93
N PHE A 46 1.03 6.36 -5.65
CA PHE A 46 0.29 7.17 -4.68
C PHE A 46 1.01 8.44 -4.24
N ASN A 47 2.23 8.69 -4.71
CA ASN A 47 3.08 9.82 -4.30
C ASN A 47 3.29 9.86 -2.77
N VAL A 48 3.44 8.68 -2.15
CA VAL A 48 3.68 8.54 -0.71
C VAL A 48 5.04 7.86 -0.50
N PRO A 49 5.76 8.19 0.58
CA PRO A 49 7.04 7.55 0.83
C PRO A 49 6.83 6.07 1.16
N PRO A 50 7.68 5.14 0.67
CA PRO A 50 7.54 3.70 0.86
C PRO A 50 7.97 3.27 2.27
N THR A 51 7.45 3.95 3.28
CA THR A 51 7.66 3.63 4.69
C THR A 51 6.73 2.51 5.12
N ARG A 52 7.10 1.82 6.21
CA ARG A 52 6.26 0.78 6.82
C ARG A 52 4.81 1.24 7.04
N LYS A 53 4.59 2.50 7.44
CA LYS A 53 3.26 3.08 7.65
C LYS A 53 2.37 2.99 6.40
N PHE A 54 2.91 3.32 5.22
CA PHE A 54 2.13 3.30 3.97
C PHE A 54 2.01 1.91 3.38
N ARG A 55 3.08 1.11 3.45
CA ARG A 55 3.06 -0.29 3.01
C ARG A 55 2.02 -1.10 3.79
N ASP A 56 1.90 -0.87 5.09
CA ASP A 56 0.94 -1.58 5.95
C ASP A 56 -0.53 -1.29 5.58
N LEU A 57 -0.82 -0.23 4.81
CA LEU A 57 -2.19 0.11 4.38
C LEU A 57 -2.79 -0.90 3.39
N PHE A 58 -1.95 -1.61 2.64
CA PHE A 58 -2.37 -2.59 1.65
C PHE A 58 -1.76 -3.98 1.89
N ARG A 59 -0.75 -4.12 2.76
CA ARG A 59 -0.25 -5.44 3.22
C ARG A 59 -1.29 -6.26 4.00
N LEU A 60 -2.24 -5.62 4.66
CA LEU A 60 -3.22 -6.29 5.52
C LEU A 60 -4.34 -6.90 4.68
N ILE A 61 -4.10 -8.10 4.15
CA ILE A 61 -5.09 -8.87 3.38
C ILE A 61 -5.92 -9.75 4.35
N PRO A 62 -7.21 -9.47 4.58
CA PRO A 62 -8.03 -10.32 5.44
C PRO A 62 -8.25 -11.70 4.82
N ASN A 63 -8.37 -12.72 5.67
CA ASN A 63 -8.74 -14.06 5.21
C ASN A 63 -10.16 -14.06 4.61
N GLY A 64 -10.33 -14.71 3.46
CA GLY A 64 -11.62 -14.84 2.79
C GLY A 64 -12.08 -13.61 2.00
N ILE A 65 -11.23 -12.60 1.82
CA ILE A 65 -11.54 -11.46 0.92
C ILE A 65 -11.36 -11.86 -0.55
N THR A 66 -12.20 -11.32 -1.42
CA THR A 66 -12.01 -11.42 -2.87
C THR A 66 -10.98 -10.40 -3.34
N LYS A 67 -10.32 -10.69 -4.47
CA LYS A 67 -9.36 -9.79 -5.10
C LYS A 67 -9.97 -8.40 -5.36
N GLU A 68 -11.16 -8.34 -5.94
CA GLU A 68 -11.87 -7.07 -6.22
C GLU A 68 -12.13 -6.25 -4.95
N ASN A 69 -12.56 -6.91 -3.87
CA ASN A 69 -12.80 -6.22 -2.59
C ASN A 69 -11.51 -5.70 -1.98
N TYR A 70 -10.43 -6.48 -2.08
CA TYR A 70 -9.10 -6.06 -1.66
C TYR A 70 -8.64 -4.81 -2.44
N VAL A 71 -8.67 -4.85 -3.77
CA VAL A 71 -8.25 -3.71 -4.62
C VAL A 71 -9.05 -2.47 -4.27
N THR A 72 -10.38 -2.58 -4.23
CA THR A 72 -11.26 -1.45 -3.95
C THR A 72 -10.97 -0.84 -2.57
N THR A 73 -10.81 -1.67 -1.54
CA THR A 73 -10.56 -1.22 -0.17
C THR A 73 -9.17 -0.59 -0.02
N SER A 74 -8.16 -1.18 -0.66
CA SER A 74 -6.78 -0.69 -0.66
C SER A 74 -6.67 0.66 -1.35
N VAL A 75 -7.29 0.84 -2.53
CA VAL A 75 -7.31 2.12 -3.26
C VAL A 75 -7.98 3.21 -2.42
N GLN A 76 -9.12 2.91 -1.80
CA GLN A 76 -9.83 3.86 -0.93
C GLN A 76 -8.98 4.26 0.28
N THR A 77 -8.34 3.28 0.92
CA THR A 77 -7.49 3.50 2.09
C THR A 77 -6.27 4.33 1.76
N LEU A 78 -5.57 3.99 0.67
CA LEU A 78 -4.39 4.71 0.18
C LEU A 78 -4.75 6.14 -0.25
N SER A 79 -5.87 6.34 -0.95
CA SER A 79 -6.35 7.67 -1.34
C SER A 79 -6.65 8.56 -0.13
N ARG A 80 -7.28 7.99 0.91
CA ARG A 80 -7.57 8.71 2.15
C ARG A 80 -6.29 9.10 2.91
N GLU A 81 -5.34 8.17 3.03
CA GLU A 81 -4.07 8.44 3.72
C GLU A 81 -3.15 9.37 2.92
N LYS A 82 -3.17 9.28 1.59
CA LYS A 82 -2.55 10.26 0.70
C LYS A 82 -3.08 11.67 1.00
N ALA A 83 -4.41 11.83 0.99
CA ALA A 83 -5.03 13.12 1.30
C ALA A 83 -4.61 13.66 2.68
N ARG A 84 -4.57 12.81 3.71
CA ARG A 84 -4.10 13.18 5.06
C ARG A 84 -2.61 13.52 5.12
N TYR A 85 -1.80 12.85 4.30
CA TYR A 85 -0.36 13.10 4.24
C TYR A 85 -0.06 14.47 3.65
N PHE A 86 -0.72 14.83 2.55
CA PHE A 86 -0.56 16.13 1.88
C PHE A 86 -1.30 17.24 2.62
N TYR A 87 -2.46 16.94 3.20
CA TYR A 87 -3.22 17.86 4.04
C TYR A 87 -2.81 17.67 5.51
N ARG A 88 -1.56 18.02 5.82
CA ARG A 88 -1.20 18.37 7.19
C ARG A 88 -1.51 19.86 7.35
N PRO A 89 -2.53 20.26 8.13
CA PRO A 89 -2.59 21.63 8.61
C PRO A 89 -1.26 21.83 9.33
N SER A 90 -0.46 22.76 8.85
CA SER A 90 0.83 22.98 9.47
C SER A 90 0.56 23.36 10.94
N GLU A 91 1.29 22.74 11.87
CA GLU A 91 1.39 23.26 13.25
C GLU A 91 1.96 24.70 13.26
N PHE A 92 2.37 25.24 12.09
CA PHE A 92 2.92 26.57 11.89
C PHE A 92 1.88 27.65 11.56
N ASP A 93 0.68 27.31 11.06
CA ASP A 93 -0.30 28.33 10.65
C ASP A 93 -1.05 28.96 11.85
N PHE A 94 -1.00 28.35 13.04
CA PHE A 94 -1.67 28.91 14.23
C PHE A 94 -0.85 29.94 15.01
N ASP A 95 0.48 29.98 14.85
CA ASP A 95 1.31 30.95 15.57
C ASP A 95 1.39 32.32 14.87
N LEU A 96 1.08 32.40 13.57
CA LEU A 96 1.09 33.68 12.84
C LEU A 96 -0.14 34.55 13.15
N PHE A 97 -1.27 33.94 13.54
CA PHE A 97 -2.50 34.68 13.84
C PHE A 97 -2.64 35.13 15.31
N LYS A 98 -1.71 34.75 16.19
CA LYS A 98 -1.68 35.25 17.58
C LYS A 98 -0.77 36.46 17.79
N ALA A 99 0.01 36.84 16.78
CA ALA A 99 0.96 37.94 16.84
C ALA A 99 0.60 39.16 15.95
N ALA A 100 -0.63 39.20 15.41
CA ALA A 100 -1.16 40.31 14.62
C ALA A 100 -2.19 41.14 15.41
#